data_AF-A0A7X3FY11-F1
#
_entry.id   AF-A0A7X3FY11-F1
#
_cell.length_a   1.000
_cell.length_b   1.000
_cell.length_c   1.000
_cell.angle_alpha   90.00
_cell.angle_beta   90.00
_cell.angle_gamma   90.00
#
_symmetry.space_group_name_H-M   'P 1'
#
loop_
_entity.id
_entity.type
_entity.pdbx_description
1 polymer ?
#
loop_
_entity_poly.entity_id
_entity_poly.type
_entity_poly.pdbx_seq_one_letter_code
_entity_poly.pdbx_strand_id
1 'polypeptide(L)'
;MDTARDRNTLDLVEAEELWNMTTVDREGFICRGCTRQVFPASYLKDVNKKRPYFKLGPGAAHVGDCDVDGADLVLKRAKKETVGNPDEGYPLPFPNRLVLADARIVEARDDEPAGTSGRARTPGRREGAGTTPRRHHGHTVTTIRTICRTFMDLPHDRSAMPLHIPGVEGTTYARVFRYVTGKLQALGGTRLFYAPIRWKAEPVVTDDYCLLTLYAGEWDDAIRDFADPHRVRVHWATWSKSRRDSLIREYESTRQEAREQARKDKAIKGWLFFVGRLDAANPNVFVVDNHRLICSLSGAIDWPK
;
A
#
# COMPACT_ATOMS: atom_id res chain seq x y z
N MET A 1 2.47 13.16 4.97
CA MET A 1 1.34 12.20 4.87
C MET A 1 1.41 11.54 3.52
N ASP A 2 1.17 10.24 3.44
CA ASP A 2 1.24 9.52 2.16
C ASP A 2 -0.14 9.32 1.51
N THR A 3 -1.20 9.76 2.19
CA THR A 3 -2.57 9.79 1.69
C THR A 3 -3.23 11.12 2.03
N ALA A 4 -4.05 11.62 1.11
CA ALA A 4 -4.91 12.78 1.28
C ALA A 4 -6.31 12.46 0.76
N ARG A 5 -7.27 13.36 0.97
CA ARG A 5 -8.57 13.29 0.30
C ARG A 5 -8.58 14.28 -0.85
N ASP A 6 -9.11 13.87 -1.99
CA ASP A 6 -9.49 14.80 -3.04
C ASP A 6 -10.58 15.74 -2.51
N ARG A 7 -10.44 17.04 -2.73
CA ARG A 7 -11.32 18.08 -2.18
C ARG A 7 -12.73 18.00 -2.76
N ASN A 8 -12.86 17.53 -3.99
CA ASN A 8 -14.11 17.50 -4.75
C ASN A 8 -14.84 16.17 -4.56
N THR A 9 -14.11 15.04 -4.61
CA THR A 9 -14.71 13.70 -4.50
C THR A 9 -14.70 13.16 -3.07
N LEU A 10 -13.83 13.69 -2.21
CA LEU A 10 -13.53 13.17 -0.86
C LEU A 10 -12.92 11.76 -0.85
N ASP A 11 -12.61 11.20 -2.02
CA ASP A 11 -11.95 9.90 -2.15
C ASP A 11 -10.50 10.01 -1.64
N LEU A 12 -10.00 8.93 -1.03
CA LEU A 12 -8.62 8.85 -0.61
C LEU A 12 -7.71 8.70 -1.84
N VAL A 13 -6.68 9.54 -1.90
CA VAL A 13 -5.66 9.53 -2.94
C VAL A 13 -4.31 9.19 -2.29
N GLU A 14 -3.68 8.12 -2.76
CA GLU A 14 -2.31 7.77 -2.38
C GLU A 14 -1.31 8.68 -3.10
N ALA A 15 -0.24 9.09 -2.42
CA ALA A 15 0.70 10.05 -2.99
C ALA A 15 1.41 9.51 -4.24
N GLU A 16 1.66 8.19 -4.32
CA GLU A 16 2.22 7.55 -5.50
C GLU A 16 1.30 7.63 -6.73
N GLU A 17 -0.01 7.86 -6.58
CA GLU A 17 -0.92 8.10 -7.71
C GLU A 17 -0.63 9.43 -8.42
N LEU A 18 0.02 10.38 -7.75
CA LEU A 18 0.44 11.65 -8.35
C LEU A 18 1.39 11.44 -9.55
N TRP A 19 2.09 10.31 -9.63
CA TRP A 19 2.91 9.94 -10.78
C TRP A 19 2.11 9.53 -12.01
N ASN A 20 0.84 9.13 -11.83
CA ASN A 20 -0.08 8.75 -12.90
C ASN A 20 -0.93 9.92 -13.43
N MET A 21 -0.88 11.08 -12.76
CA MET A 21 -1.68 12.24 -13.12
C MET A 21 -0.98 13.04 -14.22
N THR A 22 -1.70 13.37 -15.28
CA THR A 22 -1.21 14.29 -16.33
C THR A 22 -1.06 15.71 -15.81
N THR A 23 -2.00 16.16 -14.97
CA THR A 23 -1.95 17.43 -14.27
C THR A 23 -2.31 17.20 -12.80
N VAL A 24 -1.46 17.67 -11.89
CA VAL A 24 -1.71 17.59 -10.45
C VAL A 24 -2.30 18.91 -9.98
N ASP A 25 -3.55 18.89 -9.51
CA ASP A 25 -4.19 20.04 -8.87
C ASP A 25 -3.52 20.30 -7.51
N ARG A 26 -2.76 21.40 -7.41
CA ARG A 26 -2.01 21.73 -6.19
C ARG A 26 -2.91 22.13 -5.02
N GLU A 27 -4.15 22.50 -5.29
CA GLU A 27 -5.12 22.96 -4.27
C GLU A 27 -6.28 21.96 -4.08
N GLY A 28 -6.30 20.90 -4.88
CA GLY A 28 -7.34 19.87 -4.90
C GLY A 28 -7.28 18.87 -3.75
N PHE A 29 -6.42 19.05 -2.74
CA PHE A 29 -6.22 18.06 -1.68
C PHE A 29 -6.45 18.62 -0.28
N ILE A 30 -7.13 17.82 0.55
CA ILE A 30 -7.34 18.08 1.98
C ILE A 30 -6.82 16.90 2.81
N CYS A 31 -6.53 17.15 4.08
CA CYS A 31 -6.10 16.13 5.01
C CYS A 31 -7.12 14.97 5.08
N ARG A 32 -6.61 13.74 5.26
CA ARG A 32 -7.48 12.56 5.47
C ARG A 32 -8.26 12.62 6.80
N GLY A 33 -7.68 13.23 7.84
CA GLY A 33 -8.27 13.30 9.18
C GLY A 33 -9.03 14.60 9.49
N CYS A 34 -8.72 15.71 8.80
CA CYS A 34 -9.41 16.99 8.98
C CYS A 34 -9.65 17.70 7.64
N THR A 35 -10.30 18.86 7.63
CA THR A 35 -10.61 19.62 6.40
C THR A 35 -9.47 20.56 5.97
N ARG A 36 -8.32 20.51 6.64
CA ARG A 36 -7.18 21.39 6.33
C ARG A 36 -6.60 21.05 4.96
N GLN A 37 -6.37 22.08 4.15
CA GLN A 37 -5.71 21.92 2.85
C GLN A 37 -4.29 21.40 3.00
N VAL A 38 -3.94 20.47 2.11
CA VAL A 38 -2.60 19.88 2.02
C VAL A 38 -2.13 20.00 0.58
N PHE A 39 -0.83 20.08 0.38
CA PHE A 39 -0.23 20.30 -0.92
C PHE A 39 0.53 19.03 -1.35
N PRO A 40 0.32 18.56 -2.59
CA PRO A 40 1.14 17.50 -3.15
C PRO A 40 2.56 18.00 -3.32
N ALA A 41 3.53 17.15 -2.99
CA ALA A 41 4.95 17.43 -3.07
C ALA A 41 5.68 16.24 -3.69
N SER A 42 6.86 16.51 -4.26
CA SER A 42 7.81 15.48 -4.69
C SER A 42 7.32 14.53 -5.78
N TYR A 43 6.40 14.98 -6.65
CA TYR A 43 5.82 14.17 -7.72
C TYR A 43 6.45 14.39 -9.11
N LEU A 44 7.39 15.33 -9.24
CA LEU A 44 8.08 15.62 -10.51
C LEU A 44 9.25 14.65 -10.73
N LYS A 45 9.10 13.80 -11.75
CA LYS A 45 9.97 12.66 -12.11
C LYS A 45 11.47 12.99 -12.07
N ASP A 46 11.87 14.02 -12.81
CA ASP A 46 13.29 14.28 -13.11
C ASP A 46 13.93 15.27 -12.14
N VAL A 47 13.14 15.76 -11.18
CA VAL A 47 13.56 16.80 -10.23
C VAL A 47 13.63 16.26 -8.81
N ASN A 48 12.77 15.30 -8.46
CA ASN A 48 12.57 14.92 -7.07
C ASN A 48 13.20 13.57 -6.73
N LYS A 49 14.09 13.58 -5.73
CA LYS A 49 14.70 12.36 -5.18
C LYS A 49 13.77 11.61 -4.23
N LYS A 50 12.85 12.32 -3.58
CA LYS A 50 11.91 11.72 -2.61
C LYS A 50 10.66 11.24 -3.34
N ARG A 51 10.06 10.16 -2.83
CA ARG A 51 8.69 9.78 -3.18
C ARG A 51 7.70 10.91 -2.95
N PRO A 52 6.60 10.95 -3.72
CA PRO A 52 5.52 11.88 -3.51
C PRO A 52 4.95 11.78 -2.10
N TYR A 53 4.51 12.92 -1.59
CA TYR A 53 3.81 12.99 -0.30
C TYR A 53 2.93 14.24 -0.27
N PHE A 54 2.02 14.28 0.70
CA PHE A 54 1.23 15.45 1.02
C PHE A 54 1.76 16.15 2.28
N LYS A 55 1.83 17.47 2.22
CA LYS A 55 2.29 18.32 3.33
C LYS A 55 1.36 19.48 3.61
N LEU A 56 1.37 19.98 4.84
CA LEU A 56 0.76 21.25 5.17
C LEU A 56 1.55 22.42 4.56
N GLY A 57 0.87 23.55 4.39
CA GLY A 57 1.53 24.81 4.05
C GLY A 57 2.46 25.28 5.17
N PRO A 58 3.41 26.19 4.89
CA PRO A 58 4.30 26.74 5.92
C PRO A 58 3.50 27.32 7.10
N GLY A 59 3.86 26.96 8.33
CA GLY A 59 3.20 27.44 9.55
C GLY A 59 1.77 26.95 9.78
N ALA A 60 1.23 26.11 8.89
CA ALA A 60 -0.09 25.53 9.10
C ALA A 60 -0.01 24.32 10.05
N ALA A 61 -0.96 24.24 10.96
CA ALA A 61 -1.22 23.05 11.78
C ALA A 61 -2.51 22.37 11.30
N HIS A 62 -2.67 21.10 11.68
CA HIS A 62 -3.96 20.44 11.60
C HIS A 62 -4.94 21.06 12.60
N VAL A 63 -6.23 20.85 12.38
CA VAL A 63 -7.26 21.18 13.38
C VAL A 63 -7.04 20.29 14.61
N GLY A 64 -7.39 20.78 15.81
CA GLY A 64 -7.34 19.97 17.04
C GLY A 64 -8.03 18.62 16.85
N ASP A 65 -7.47 17.58 17.46
CA ASP A 65 -7.94 16.18 17.39
C ASP A 65 -7.92 15.55 15.99
N CYS A 66 -7.06 16.03 15.09
CA CYS A 66 -6.88 15.40 13.78
C CYS A 66 -6.10 14.07 13.89
N ASP A 67 -6.64 12.98 13.32
CA ASP A 67 -6.01 11.64 13.29
C ASP A 67 -4.62 11.59 12.62
N VAL A 68 -4.23 12.63 11.89
CA VAL A 68 -2.88 12.74 11.32
C VAL A 68 -1.92 13.37 12.33
N ASP A 69 -2.41 14.30 13.13
CA ASP A 69 -1.62 14.96 14.14
C ASP A 69 -1.32 13.97 15.26
N GLY A 70 -0.04 13.79 15.60
CA GLY A 70 0.40 12.75 16.53
C GLY A 70 0.47 11.32 15.97
N ALA A 71 0.13 11.08 14.69
CA ALA A 71 0.21 9.75 14.09
C ALA A 71 1.64 9.17 14.19
N ASP A 72 2.67 9.98 13.98
CA ASP A 72 4.07 9.55 14.10
C ASP A 72 4.43 9.05 15.50
N LEU A 73 3.82 9.62 16.56
CA LEU A 73 4.04 9.15 17.93
C LEU A 73 3.38 7.78 18.15
N VAL A 74 2.16 7.61 17.66
CA VAL A 74 1.45 6.32 17.72
C VAL A 74 2.21 5.26 16.93
N LEU A 75 2.69 5.57 15.73
CA LEU A 75 3.48 4.65 14.90
C LEU A 75 4.80 4.26 15.58
N LYS A 76 5.51 5.20 16.20
CA LYS A 76 6.73 4.88 16.97
C LYS A 76 6.45 3.93 18.14
N ARG A 77 5.31 4.08 18.81
CA ARG A 77 4.86 3.18 19.87
C ARG A 77 4.46 1.82 19.32
N ALA A 78 3.74 1.80 18.20
CA ALA A 78 3.29 0.59 17.52
C ALA A 78 4.42 -0.31 16.99
N LYS A 79 5.65 0.22 16.87
CA LYS A 79 6.84 -0.60 16.59
C LYS A 79 7.30 -1.42 17.80
N LYS A 80 6.89 -1.06 19.02
CA LYS A 80 7.38 -1.66 20.27
C LYS A 80 6.31 -2.51 20.98
N GLU A 81 5.05 -2.16 20.81
CA GLU A 81 3.92 -2.79 21.50
C GLU A 81 2.65 -2.69 20.68
N THR A 82 1.65 -3.49 21.06
CA THR A 82 0.28 -3.41 20.52
C THR A 82 -0.36 -2.09 20.90
N VAL A 83 -0.98 -1.39 19.94
CA VAL A 83 -1.60 -0.07 20.19
C VAL A 83 -3.11 -0.03 19.97
N GLY A 84 -3.67 -1.05 19.32
CA GLY A 84 -5.11 -1.18 19.13
C GLY A 84 -5.70 -2.39 19.81
N ASN A 85 -7.02 -2.46 19.80
CA ASN A 85 -7.79 -3.58 20.32
C ASN A 85 -8.94 -3.86 19.32
N PRO A 86 -9.21 -5.11 18.93
CA PRO A 86 -10.34 -5.45 18.05
C PRO A 86 -11.70 -4.94 18.55
N ASP A 87 -11.93 -4.97 19.87
CA ASP A 87 -13.21 -4.61 20.49
C ASP A 87 -13.33 -3.09 20.64
N GLU A 88 -12.26 -2.41 21.07
CA GLU A 88 -12.27 -0.96 21.29
C GLU A 88 -11.93 -0.15 20.03
N GLY A 89 -11.35 -0.79 19.01
CA GLY A 89 -10.83 -0.18 17.80
C GLY A 89 -9.35 0.26 17.90
N TYR A 90 -8.84 0.77 16.77
CA TYR A 90 -7.44 1.15 16.60
C TYR A 90 -7.26 2.66 16.68
N PRO A 91 -6.10 3.15 17.17
CA PRO A 91 -5.83 4.58 17.29
C PRO A 91 -5.54 5.30 15.96
N LEU A 92 -5.30 4.54 14.88
CA LEU A 92 -5.08 5.08 13.54
C LEU A 92 -6.03 4.41 12.53
N PRO A 93 -6.50 5.14 11.51
CA PRO A 93 -7.20 4.53 10.39
C PRO A 93 -6.30 3.50 9.70
N PHE A 94 -6.85 2.32 9.42
CA PHE A 94 -6.16 1.24 8.73
C PHE A 94 -7.06 0.60 7.67
N PRO A 95 -6.53 0.08 6.55
CA PRO A 95 -7.35 -0.61 5.58
C PRO A 95 -7.67 -2.03 6.07
N ASN A 96 -8.93 -2.45 5.97
CA ASN A 96 -9.35 -3.81 6.32
C ASN A 96 -9.92 -4.59 5.12
N ARG A 97 -10.02 -3.94 3.95
CA ARG A 97 -10.59 -4.56 2.75
C ARG A 97 -9.99 -3.98 1.47
N LEU A 98 -9.60 -4.84 0.55
CA LEU A 98 -9.30 -4.48 -0.85
C LEU A 98 -10.55 -4.71 -1.72
N VAL A 99 -10.87 -3.74 -2.58
CA VAL A 99 -11.92 -3.88 -3.61
C VAL A 99 -11.32 -3.61 -5.00
N LEU A 100 -11.48 -4.58 -5.90
CA LEU A 100 -10.97 -4.54 -7.28
C LEU A 100 -12.07 -4.18 -8.30
N ALA A 101 -12.91 -3.20 -7.99
CA ALA A 101 -13.93 -2.74 -8.95
C ALA A 101 -13.26 -1.84 -10.02
N ASP A 102 -13.57 -2.07 -11.29
CA ASP A 102 -13.04 -1.28 -12.42
C ASP A 102 -13.96 -0.12 -12.85
N ALA A 103 -15.18 -0.02 -12.31
CA ALA A 103 -16.04 1.15 -12.48
C ALA A 103 -16.98 1.32 -11.26
N ARG A 104 -17.29 2.58 -10.90
CA ARG A 104 -18.58 2.86 -10.27
C ARG A 104 -19.63 2.46 -11.30
N ILE A 105 -20.48 1.49 -10.99
CA ILE A 105 -21.78 1.39 -11.65
C ILE A 105 -22.52 2.66 -11.20
N VAL A 106 -22.45 3.72 -12.01
CA VAL A 106 -23.52 4.71 -12.02
C VAL A 106 -24.58 4.04 -12.86
N GLU A 107 -25.49 3.32 -12.21
CA GLU A 107 -26.75 2.99 -12.88
C GLU A 107 -27.35 4.34 -13.28
N ALA A 108 -27.49 4.57 -14.59
CA ALA A 108 -28.40 5.57 -15.07
C ALA A 108 -29.74 5.21 -14.44
N ARG A 109 -30.24 6.08 -13.55
CA ARG A 109 -31.61 5.96 -13.08
C ARG A 109 -32.47 6.27 -14.29
N ASP A 110 -33.05 5.25 -14.88
CA ASP A 110 -34.22 5.43 -15.73
C ASP A 110 -35.27 6.16 -14.90
N ASP A 111 -35.80 7.23 -15.49
CA ASP A 111 -36.89 8.03 -14.97
C ASP A 111 -38.12 7.15 -14.72
N GLU A 112 -38.42 6.86 -13.46
CA GLU A 112 -39.70 6.35 -12.97
C GLU A 112 -39.97 6.91 -11.55
N PRO A 113 -41.24 7.14 -11.19
CA PRO A 113 -41.65 8.31 -10.43
C PRO A 113 -41.41 8.22 -8.93
N ALA A 114 -41.44 9.40 -8.30
CA ALA A 114 -41.14 9.68 -6.90
C ALA A 114 -41.77 8.70 -5.89
N GLY A 115 -41.02 7.67 -5.53
CA GLY A 115 -41.22 6.85 -4.34
C GLY A 115 -40.14 7.14 -3.31
N THR A 116 -40.51 7.83 -2.22
CA THR A 116 -39.70 8.11 -1.05
C THR A 116 -39.09 6.84 -0.44
N SER A 117 -37.87 6.50 -0.86
CA SER A 117 -36.95 5.67 -0.07
C SER A 117 -35.60 6.38 -0.02
N GLY A 118 -35.50 7.30 0.94
CA GLY A 118 -34.25 7.94 1.27
C GLY A 118 -33.23 6.87 1.67
N ARG A 119 -32.23 6.66 0.83
CA ARG A 119 -31.04 5.90 1.19
C ARG A 119 -30.43 6.61 2.40
N ALA A 120 -30.61 6.02 3.58
CA ALA A 120 -29.99 6.50 4.80
C ALA A 120 -28.47 6.36 4.65
N ARG A 121 -27.86 7.38 4.04
CA ARG A 121 -26.46 7.69 4.26
C ARG A 121 -26.38 8.02 5.74
N THR A 122 -25.65 7.22 6.49
CA THR A 122 -25.30 7.55 7.88
C THR A 122 -24.73 8.97 7.84
N PRO A 123 -25.42 9.96 8.45
CA PRO A 123 -24.84 11.28 8.59
C PRO A 123 -23.57 11.11 9.41
N GLY A 124 -22.50 11.81 9.05
CA GLY A 124 -21.37 11.99 9.95
C GLY A 124 -21.95 12.38 11.31
N ARG A 125 -21.73 11.53 12.31
CA ARG A 125 -22.15 11.78 13.68
C ARG A 125 -21.64 13.17 14.05
N ARG A 126 -22.56 14.09 14.37
CA ARG A 126 -22.20 15.36 14.99
C ARG A 126 -21.34 15.03 16.21
N GLU A 127 -20.12 15.53 16.20
CA GLU A 127 -19.15 15.38 17.28
C GLU A 127 -19.73 16.03 18.54
N GLY A 128 -20.10 15.20 19.50
CA GLY A 128 -20.20 15.66 20.88
C GLY A 128 -18.78 16.00 21.35
N ALA A 129 -18.62 17.17 21.94
CA ALA A 129 -17.40 17.59 22.60
C ALA A 129 -17.07 16.59 23.72
N GLY A 130 -16.25 15.60 23.38
CA GLY A 130 -15.82 14.55 24.29
C GLY A 130 -14.38 14.19 23.93
N THR A 131 -13.49 14.34 24.90
CA THR A 131 -12.04 14.14 24.86
C THR A 131 -11.60 12.68 24.71
N THR A 132 -12.47 11.78 24.26
CA THR A 132 -12.10 10.38 24.04
C THR A 132 -11.34 10.23 22.72
N PRO A 133 -10.14 9.62 22.71
CA PRO A 133 -9.38 9.43 21.48
C PRO A 133 -10.19 8.61 20.48
N ARG A 134 -10.22 9.08 19.23
CA ARG A 134 -10.96 8.45 18.14
C ARG A 134 -10.48 7.02 17.92
N ARG A 135 -11.42 6.09 17.73
CA ARG A 135 -11.15 4.67 17.49
C ARG A 135 -11.65 4.26 16.12
N HIS A 136 -10.86 3.45 15.41
CA HIS A 136 -11.12 3.07 14.03
C HIS A 136 -11.34 1.55 13.89
N HIS A 137 -12.30 1.17 13.04
CA HIS A 137 -12.64 -0.24 12.73
C HIS A 137 -12.24 -0.66 11.30
N GLY A 138 -11.52 0.20 10.60
CA GLY A 138 -10.96 -0.05 9.28
C GLY A 138 -11.71 0.61 8.13
N HIS A 139 -11.08 0.64 6.94
CA HIS A 139 -11.67 1.19 5.71
C HIS A 139 -11.29 0.37 4.47
N THR A 140 -11.97 0.66 3.35
CA THR A 140 -11.72 0.01 2.06
C THR A 140 -10.70 0.77 1.24
N VAL A 141 -9.84 0.04 0.53
CA VAL A 141 -8.87 0.58 -0.44
C VAL A 141 -8.97 -0.14 -1.77
N THR A 142 -8.39 0.45 -2.82
CA THR A 142 -8.40 -0.08 -4.19
C THR A 142 -7.04 -0.63 -4.64
N THR A 143 -5.96 -0.36 -3.88
CA THR A 143 -4.63 -0.93 -4.11
C THR A 143 -4.07 -1.55 -2.83
N ILE A 144 -3.10 -2.46 -2.95
CA ILE A 144 -2.46 -3.08 -1.79
C ILE A 144 -1.45 -2.16 -1.08
N ARG A 145 -1.14 -0.98 -1.59
CA ARG A 145 -0.02 -0.16 -1.08
C ARG A 145 -0.24 0.31 0.35
N THR A 146 -1.41 0.88 0.64
CA THR A 146 -1.73 1.29 2.01
C THR A 146 -1.81 0.08 2.95
N ILE A 147 -2.29 -1.07 2.47
CA ILE A 147 -2.27 -2.34 3.23
C ILE A 147 -0.82 -2.74 3.57
N CYS A 148 0.09 -2.70 2.61
CA CYS A 148 1.50 -3.04 2.82
C CYS A 148 2.20 -2.06 3.78
N ARG A 149 1.90 -0.76 3.69
CA ARG A 149 2.42 0.25 4.61
C ARG A 149 1.94 0.00 6.04
N THR A 150 0.64 -0.24 6.24
CA THR A 150 0.07 -0.61 7.55
C THR A 150 0.71 -1.89 8.10
N PHE A 151 0.92 -2.90 7.27
CA PHE A 151 1.62 -4.12 7.67
C PHE A 151 3.02 -3.80 8.22
N MET A 152 3.80 -2.99 7.52
CA MET A 152 5.13 -2.58 7.99
C MET A 152 5.04 -1.78 9.30
N ASP A 153 4.03 -0.94 9.43
CA ASP A 153 3.89 0.04 10.51
C ASP A 153 3.39 -0.50 11.84
N LEU A 154 2.57 -1.55 11.84
CA LEU A 154 1.92 -2.08 13.03
C LEU A 154 2.29 -3.55 13.30
N PRO A 155 3.57 -3.88 13.55
CA PRO A 155 4.03 -5.27 13.69
C PRO A 155 3.32 -6.08 14.77
N HIS A 156 3.02 -5.46 15.91
CA HIS A 156 2.43 -6.12 17.08
C HIS A 156 0.92 -6.33 16.99
N ASP A 157 0.23 -5.57 16.13
CA ASP A 157 -1.23 -5.65 15.97
C ASP A 157 -1.68 -6.63 14.87
N ARG A 158 -0.76 -7.08 13.99
CA ARG A 158 -1.09 -7.84 12.75
C ARG A 158 -1.91 -9.12 12.99
N SER A 159 -1.73 -9.77 14.13
CA SER A 159 -2.40 -11.03 14.45
C SER A 159 -3.91 -10.85 14.65
N ALA A 160 -4.31 -9.68 15.17
CA ALA A 160 -5.69 -9.35 15.50
C ALA A 160 -6.35 -8.41 14.48
N MET A 161 -5.57 -7.64 13.73
CA MET A 161 -6.09 -6.71 12.71
C MET A 161 -6.76 -7.45 11.54
N PRO A 162 -8.05 -7.18 11.25
CA PRO A 162 -8.76 -7.84 10.17
C PRO A 162 -8.28 -7.31 8.80
N LEU A 163 -8.19 -8.22 7.83
CA LEU A 163 -7.88 -7.90 6.45
C LEU A 163 -8.54 -8.90 5.50
N HIS A 164 -9.27 -8.38 4.52
CA HIS A 164 -9.86 -9.16 3.44
C HIS A 164 -9.32 -8.70 2.08
N ILE A 165 -8.70 -9.63 1.35
CA ILE A 165 -8.26 -9.42 -0.03
C ILE A 165 -8.93 -10.50 -0.91
N PRO A 166 -9.64 -10.11 -1.99
CA PRO A 166 -10.29 -11.09 -2.87
C PRO A 166 -9.31 -12.15 -3.38
N GLY A 167 -9.69 -13.42 -3.25
CA GLY A 167 -8.90 -14.55 -3.74
C GLY A 167 -7.63 -14.86 -2.94
N VAL A 168 -7.41 -14.21 -1.79
CA VAL A 168 -6.27 -14.45 -0.89
C VAL A 168 -6.78 -15.12 0.38
N GLU A 169 -6.12 -16.19 0.84
CA GLU A 169 -6.51 -16.84 2.08
C GLU A 169 -5.94 -16.11 3.32
N GLY A 170 -6.63 -16.27 4.45
CA GLY A 170 -6.36 -15.54 5.69
C GLY A 170 -7.37 -14.41 5.91
N THR A 171 -7.57 -14.06 7.18
CA THR A 171 -8.56 -13.04 7.61
C THR A 171 -7.94 -11.90 8.41
N THR A 172 -6.64 -12.00 8.70
CA THR A 172 -5.88 -10.99 9.44
C THR A 172 -4.59 -10.66 8.72
N TYR A 173 -4.00 -9.50 9.02
CA TYR A 173 -2.73 -9.09 8.44
C TYR A 173 -1.63 -10.16 8.57
N ALA A 174 -1.52 -10.80 9.74
CA ALA A 174 -0.52 -11.85 9.95
C ALA A 174 -0.75 -13.11 9.11
N ARG A 175 -2.02 -13.42 8.78
CA ARG A 175 -2.38 -14.64 8.03
C ARG A 175 -2.43 -14.45 6.51
N VAL A 176 -2.70 -13.21 6.07
CA VAL A 176 -2.76 -12.81 4.67
C VAL A 176 -1.37 -12.64 4.06
N PHE A 177 -0.42 -12.12 4.84
CA PHE A 177 0.94 -11.89 4.38
C PHE A 177 1.80 -13.16 4.45
N ARG A 178 2.60 -13.41 3.42
CA ARG A 178 3.54 -14.55 3.38
C ARG A 178 4.90 -14.13 2.85
N TYR A 179 5.94 -14.40 3.64
CA TYR A 179 7.32 -14.18 3.20
C TYR A 179 7.71 -15.22 2.13
N VAL A 180 8.31 -14.76 1.03
CA VAL A 180 8.84 -15.65 -0.02
C VAL A 180 10.23 -16.15 0.40
N THR A 181 10.37 -17.48 0.51
CA THR A 181 11.61 -18.15 0.91
C THR A 181 11.65 -19.57 0.36
N GLY A 182 12.86 -20.13 0.18
CA GLY A 182 13.06 -21.52 -0.19
C GLY A 182 12.28 -21.95 -1.43
N LYS A 183 11.68 -23.15 -1.41
CA LYS A 183 10.89 -23.70 -2.52
C LYS A 183 9.48 -23.10 -2.58
N LEU A 184 9.07 -22.57 -3.74
CA LEU A 184 7.76 -21.94 -3.89
C LEU A 184 6.59 -22.90 -3.73
N GLN A 185 6.74 -24.19 -4.08
CA GLN A 185 5.66 -25.16 -3.92
C GLN A 185 5.24 -25.33 -2.45
N ALA A 186 6.13 -25.03 -1.50
CA ALA A 186 5.84 -25.11 -0.07
C ALA A 186 5.07 -23.90 0.47
N LEU A 187 4.88 -22.84 -0.33
CA LEU A 187 4.19 -21.63 0.15
C LEU A 187 2.68 -21.85 0.27
N GLY A 188 2.08 -22.63 -0.63
CA GLY A 188 0.67 -23.03 -0.62
C GLY A 188 -0.33 -21.86 -0.78
N GLY A 189 -1.40 -22.08 -1.53
CA GLY A 189 -2.50 -21.12 -1.68
C GLY A 189 -2.10 -19.75 -2.25
N THR A 190 -3.08 -18.88 -2.44
CA THR A 190 -2.81 -17.47 -2.81
C THR A 190 -2.69 -16.63 -1.54
N ARG A 191 -1.60 -15.87 -1.44
CA ARG A 191 -1.32 -14.93 -0.33
C ARG A 191 -0.91 -13.56 -0.88
N LEU A 192 -0.84 -12.57 0.00
CA LEU A 192 -0.06 -11.37 -0.27
C LEU A 192 1.40 -11.69 0.05
N PHE A 193 2.16 -11.97 -0.99
CA PHE A 193 3.56 -12.34 -0.90
C PHE A 193 4.45 -11.11 -0.77
N TYR A 194 5.57 -11.26 -0.07
CA TYR A 194 6.60 -10.23 -0.05
C TYR A 194 8.00 -10.81 0.11
N ALA A 195 8.97 -10.12 -0.49
CA ALA A 195 10.39 -10.42 -0.37
C ALA A 195 11.24 -9.18 -0.67
N PRO A 196 12.52 -9.16 -0.25
CA PRO A 196 13.39 -8.06 -0.61
C PRO A 196 13.65 -8.08 -2.11
N ILE A 197 13.78 -6.90 -2.70
CA ILE A 197 14.18 -6.71 -4.10
C ILE A 197 15.66 -7.06 -4.25
N ARG A 198 16.02 -7.81 -5.30
CA ARG A 198 17.43 -7.98 -5.66
C ARG A 198 17.92 -6.73 -6.37
N TRP A 199 18.27 -5.72 -5.59
CA TRP A 199 18.71 -4.39 -6.06
C TRP A 199 19.88 -4.34 -7.07
N LYS A 200 20.64 -5.42 -7.26
CA LYS A 200 21.69 -5.52 -8.30
C LYS A 200 21.17 -6.03 -9.64
N ALA A 201 19.96 -6.60 -9.65
CA ALA A 201 19.31 -7.10 -10.85
C ALA A 201 18.39 -6.01 -11.41
N GLU A 202 18.65 -5.62 -12.65
CA GLU A 202 17.76 -4.73 -13.39
C GLU A 202 16.47 -5.48 -13.78
N PRO A 203 15.33 -4.76 -13.85
CA PRO A 203 14.09 -5.35 -14.32
C PRO A 203 14.21 -5.69 -15.82
N VAL A 204 13.68 -6.84 -16.23
CA VAL A 204 13.56 -7.18 -17.66
C VAL A 204 12.24 -6.65 -18.18
N VAL A 205 12.29 -5.68 -19.09
CA VAL A 205 11.13 -4.95 -19.60
C VAL A 205 10.86 -5.38 -21.04
N THR A 206 9.63 -5.81 -21.30
CA THR A 206 9.12 -6.13 -22.65
C THR A 206 7.79 -5.40 -22.87
N ASP A 207 7.23 -5.48 -24.08
CA ASP A 207 5.90 -4.94 -24.34
C ASP A 207 4.80 -5.66 -23.54
N ASP A 208 4.96 -6.96 -23.30
CA ASP A 208 3.94 -7.80 -22.67
C ASP A 208 4.05 -7.91 -21.15
N TYR A 209 5.27 -7.87 -20.62
CA TYR A 209 5.53 -8.01 -19.20
C TYR A 209 6.79 -7.29 -18.71
N CYS A 210 6.82 -7.07 -17.39
CA CYS A 210 8.01 -6.73 -16.63
C CYS A 210 8.40 -7.90 -15.72
N LEU A 211 9.67 -8.27 -15.66
CA LEU A 211 10.19 -9.30 -14.77
C LEU A 211 11.07 -8.68 -13.68
N LEU A 212 10.62 -8.80 -12.43
CA LEU A 212 11.29 -8.26 -11.24
C LEU A 212 11.96 -9.39 -10.47
N THR A 213 13.25 -9.24 -10.15
CA THR A 213 14.01 -10.28 -9.44
C THR A 213 13.99 -10.07 -7.93
N LEU A 214 13.64 -11.11 -7.19
CA LEU A 214 13.63 -11.11 -5.72
C LEU A 214 14.98 -11.54 -5.16
N TYR A 215 15.32 -11.05 -3.97
CA TYR A 215 16.36 -11.61 -3.13
C TYR A 215 15.77 -12.77 -2.32
N ALA A 216 15.30 -13.79 -3.05
CA ALA A 216 14.71 -15.01 -2.52
C ALA A 216 14.95 -16.14 -3.51
N GLY A 217 15.07 -17.37 -3.02
CA GLY A 217 15.39 -18.54 -3.83
C GLY A 217 15.88 -19.67 -2.94
N GLU A 218 16.23 -20.79 -3.56
CA GLU A 218 17.05 -21.81 -2.90
C GLU A 218 18.49 -21.31 -2.82
N TRP A 219 19.02 -21.26 -1.60
CA TRP A 219 20.40 -20.84 -1.36
C TRP A 219 21.35 -21.94 -1.82
N ASP A 220 22.32 -21.56 -2.64
CA ASP A 220 23.38 -22.43 -3.12
C ASP A 220 24.69 -22.04 -2.42
N ASP A 221 25.19 -22.93 -1.56
CA ASP A 221 26.41 -22.72 -0.78
C ASP A 221 27.67 -22.63 -1.66
N ALA A 222 27.68 -23.24 -2.85
CA ALA A 222 28.83 -23.23 -3.75
C ALA A 222 29.05 -21.85 -4.37
N ILE A 223 27.98 -21.16 -4.78
CA ILE A 223 28.05 -19.80 -5.35
C ILE A 223 27.78 -18.70 -4.31
N ARG A 224 27.38 -19.08 -3.09
CA ARG A 224 26.97 -18.17 -2.00
C ARG A 224 25.90 -17.17 -2.45
N ASP A 225 24.94 -17.64 -3.23
CA ASP A 225 23.84 -16.88 -3.80
C ASP A 225 22.69 -17.81 -4.19
N PHE A 226 21.62 -17.27 -4.77
CA PHE A 226 20.53 -18.05 -5.37
C PHE A 226 20.87 -18.39 -6.82
N ALA A 227 21.04 -19.68 -7.11
CA ALA A 227 21.33 -20.15 -8.48
C ALA A 227 20.19 -19.83 -9.45
N ASP A 228 18.94 -20.02 -9.00
CA ASP A 228 17.74 -19.55 -9.68
C ASP A 228 16.89 -18.72 -8.71
N PRO A 229 17.06 -17.38 -8.68
CA PRO A 229 16.28 -16.52 -7.81
C PRO A 229 14.82 -16.47 -8.27
N HIS A 230 13.94 -16.35 -7.29
CA HIS A 230 12.51 -16.14 -7.54
C HIS A 230 12.26 -14.81 -8.24
N ARG A 231 11.28 -14.82 -9.13
CA ARG A 231 10.95 -13.67 -9.97
C ARG A 231 9.46 -13.40 -9.94
N VAL A 232 9.09 -12.14 -10.17
CA VAL A 232 7.70 -11.71 -10.33
C VAL A 232 7.53 -11.18 -11.74
N ARG A 233 6.76 -11.91 -12.55
CA ARG A 233 6.32 -11.49 -13.88
C ARG A 233 5.03 -10.70 -13.74
N VAL A 234 5.10 -9.42 -14.06
CA VAL A 234 3.97 -8.52 -14.08
C VAL A 234 3.49 -8.41 -15.52
N HIS A 235 2.35 -9.02 -15.83
CA HIS A 235 1.73 -8.87 -17.15
C HIS A 235 1.10 -7.48 -17.25
N TRP A 236 1.52 -6.75 -18.27
CA TRP A 236 1.14 -5.34 -18.43
C TRP A 236 0.84 -4.97 -19.88
N ALA A 237 0.67 -5.94 -20.77
CA ALA A 237 0.36 -5.72 -22.18
C ALA A 237 -0.85 -4.79 -22.36
N THR A 238 -1.85 -4.93 -21.49
CA THR A 238 -3.09 -4.13 -21.49
C THR A 238 -2.98 -2.83 -20.68
N TRP A 239 -1.83 -2.56 -20.06
CA TRP A 239 -1.66 -1.38 -19.22
C TRP A 239 -1.30 -0.15 -20.06
N SER A 240 -1.85 1.00 -19.68
CA SER A 240 -1.43 2.28 -20.23
C SER A 240 0.07 2.50 -19.99
N LYS A 241 0.72 3.26 -20.87
CA LYS A 241 2.12 3.64 -20.70
C LYS A 241 2.38 4.27 -19.33
N SER A 242 1.48 5.15 -18.87
CA SER A 242 1.59 5.77 -17.55
C SER A 242 1.63 4.75 -16.41
N ARG A 243 0.84 3.67 -16.47
CA ARG A 243 0.86 2.63 -15.42
C ARG A 243 2.15 1.82 -15.46
N ARG A 244 2.65 1.48 -16.65
CA ARG A 244 3.93 0.80 -16.83
C ARG A 244 5.08 1.65 -16.28
N ASP A 245 5.11 2.92 -16.65
CA ASP A 245 6.11 3.90 -16.17
C ASP A 245 6.05 4.07 -14.65
N SER A 246 4.86 4.09 -14.06
CA SER A 246 4.70 4.21 -12.60
C SER A 246 5.15 2.97 -11.85
N LEU A 247 4.92 1.75 -12.37
CA LEU A 247 5.46 0.54 -11.75
C LEU A 247 6.99 0.56 -11.73
N ILE A 248 7.62 0.86 -12.87
CA ILE A 248 9.08 0.95 -12.97
C ILE A 248 9.61 2.04 -12.05
N ARG A 249 8.95 3.21 -12.03
CA ARG A 249 9.34 4.32 -11.15
C ARG A 249 9.26 3.94 -9.69
N GLU A 250 8.16 3.32 -9.26
CA GLU A 250 7.99 2.85 -7.89
C GLU A 250 9.10 1.88 -7.50
N TYR A 251 9.37 0.90 -8.36
CA TYR A 251 10.43 -0.10 -8.15
C TYR A 251 11.81 0.55 -8.02
N GLU A 252 12.18 1.45 -8.94
CA GLU A 252 13.46 2.14 -8.94
C GLU A 252 13.62 3.09 -7.74
N SER A 253 12.57 3.85 -7.39
CA SER A 253 12.57 4.67 -6.19
C SER A 253 12.80 3.82 -4.94
N THR A 254 12.14 2.65 -4.82
CA THR A 254 12.37 1.73 -3.70
C THR A 254 13.81 1.21 -3.67
N ARG A 255 14.39 0.84 -4.82
CA ARG A 255 15.80 0.38 -4.90
C ARG A 255 16.76 1.45 -4.41
N GLN A 256 16.57 2.70 -4.83
CA GLN A 256 17.40 3.84 -4.44
C GLN A 256 17.25 4.16 -2.95
N GLU A 257 16.02 4.26 -2.45
CA GLU A 257 15.72 4.53 -1.05
C GLU A 257 16.31 3.46 -0.13
N ALA A 258 16.12 2.18 -0.47
CA ALA A 258 16.71 1.07 0.26
C ALA A 258 18.23 1.15 0.28
N ARG A 259 18.87 1.53 -0.84
CA ARG A 259 20.32 1.68 -0.89
C ARG A 259 20.85 2.80 -0.02
N GLU A 260 20.15 3.93 0.03
CA GLU A 260 20.52 5.05 0.88
C GLU A 260 20.29 4.76 2.36
N GLN A 261 19.17 4.10 2.69
CA GLN A 261 18.77 3.81 4.06
C GLN A 261 19.52 2.61 4.66
N ALA A 262 19.86 1.59 3.86
CA ALA A 262 20.65 0.44 4.32
C ALA A 262 22.07 0.81 4.79
N ARG A 263 22.58 1.99 4.37
CA ARG A 263 23.84 2.55 4.89
C ARG A 263 23.71 3.02 6.35
N LYS A 264 22.50 3.34 6.79
CA LYS A 264 22.19 3.82 8.14
C LYS A 264 21.68 2.70 9.03
N ASP A 265 20.85 1.81 8.48
CA ASP A 265 20.26 0.68 9.20
C ASP A 265 20.12 -0.53 8.27
N LYS A 266 20.83 -1.62 8.59
CA LYS A 266 20.84 -2.87 7.81
C LYS A 266 19.51 -3.63 7.86
N ALA A 267 18.63 -3.32 8.82
CA ALA A 267 17.29 -3.89 8.88
C ALA A 267 16.38 -3.35 7.76
N ILE A 268 16.73 -2.19 7.21
CA ILE A 268 15.98 -1.58 6.11
C ILE A 268 16.30 -2.28 4.80
N LYS A 269 15.25 -2.72 4.11
CA LYS A 269 15.32 -3.32 2.78
C LYS A 269 14.32 -2.64 1.85
N GLY A 270 14.54 -2.81 0.55
CA GLY A 270 13.52 -2.53 -0.47
C GLY A 270 12.67 -3.78 -0.61
N TRP A 271 11.38 -3.69 -0.36
CA TRP A 271 10.44 -4.80 -0.40
C TRP A 271 9.57 -4.71 -1.64
N LEU A 272 9.37 -5.85 -2.30
CA LEU A 272 8.32 -6.03 -3.28
C LEU A 272 7.17 -6.77 -2.61
N PHE A 273 5.96 -6.21 -2.69
CA PHE A 273 4.73 -6.83 -2.23
C PHE A 273 3.84 -7.12 -3.41
N PHE A 274 3.24 -8.30 -3.44
CA PHE A 274 2.36 -8.68 -4.54
C PHE A 274 1.35 -9.75 -4.17
N VAL A 275 0.21 -9.75 -4.84
CA VAL A 275 -0.71 -10.89 -4.89
C VAL A 275 -0.61 -11.49 -6.28
N GLY A 276 -0.18 -12.75 -6.35
CA GLY A 276 0.06 -13.44 -7.60
C GLY A 276 -0.05 -14.95 -7.46
N ARG A 277 0.00 -15.63 -8.60
CA ARG A 277 -0.03 -17.10 -8.70
C ARG A 277 1.30 -17.63 -9.21
N LEU A 278 1.66 -18.86 -8.87
CA LEU A 278 2.83 -19.48 -9.46
C LEU A 278 2.58 -19.78 -10.94
N ASP A 279 3.59 -19.53 -11.77
CA ASP A 279 3.58 -19.92 -13.18
C ASP A 279 3.71 -21.46 -13.25
N ALA A 280 2.72 -22.10 -13.89
CA ALA A 280 2.70 -23.54 -14.05
C ALA A 280 3.86 -24.05 -14.92
N ALA A 281 4.35 -23.23 -15.85
CA ALA A 281 5.46 -23.58 -16.73
C ALA A 281 6.82 -23.24 -16.10
N ASN A 282 6.87 -22.33 -15.13
CA ASN A 282 8.08 -21.93 -14.44
C ASN A 282 7.85 -21.78 -12.93
N PRO A 283 8.17 -22.83 -12.14
CA PRO A 283 7.83 -22.86 -10.72
C PRO A 283 8.62 -21.88 -9.84
N ASN A 284 9.55 -21.09 -10.40
CA ASN A 284 10.28 -20.02 -9.71
C ASN A 284 9.77 -18.61 -10.08
N VAL A 285 8.65 -18.53 -10.81
CA VAL A 285 8.04 -17.28 -11.24
C VAL A 285 6.64 -17.14 -10.65
N PHE A 286 6.40 -16.00 -10.00
CA PHE A 286 5.05 -15.53 -9.70
C PHE A 286 4.52 -14.68 -10.85
N VAL A 287 3.23 -14.78 -11.10
CA VAL A 287 2.50 -14.04 -12.13
C VAL A 287 1.52 -13.08 -11.45
N VAL A 288 1.60 -11.80 -11.84
CA VAL A 288 0.72 -10.72 -11.39
C VAL A 288 0.09 -10.05 -12.59
N ASP A 289 -1.24 -10.04 -12.65
CA ASP A 289 -2.01 -9.56 -13.81
C ASP A 289 -2.67 -8.18 -13.59
N ASN A 290 -2.61 -7.65 -12.35
CA ASN A 290 -3.29 -6.41 -11.99
C ASN A 290 -2.37 -5.43 -11.23
N HIS A 291 -2.25 -4.20 -11.73
CA HIS A 291 -1.44 -3.12 -11.14
C HIS A 291 -1.80 -2.79 -9.68
N ARG A 292 -3.04 -3.04 -9.26
CA ARG A 292 -3.51 -2.82 -7.88
C ARG A 292 -2.97 -3.85 -6.89
N LEU A 293 -2.45 -4.97 -7.41
CA LEU A 293 -1.97 -6.12 -6.66
C LEU A 293 -0.44 -6.18 -6.55
N ILE A 294 0.27 -5.09 -6.85
CA ILE A 294 1.71 -4.99 -6.70
C ILE A 294 2.10 -3.58 -6.23
N CYS A 295 3.06 -3.51 -5.33
CA CYS A 295 3.70 -2.25 -4.93
C CYS A 295 5.10 -2.52 -4.36
N SER A 296 5.91 -1.47 -4.24
CA SER A 296 7.22 -1.56 -3.60
C SER A 296 7.44 -0.45 -2.58
N LEU A 297 7.98 -0.82 -1.42
CA LEU A 297 8.20 0.07 -0.28
C LEU A 297 9.57 -0.20 0.34
N SER A 298 10.24 0.86 0.81
CA SER A 298 11.47 0.74 1.60
C SER A 298 11.17 0.81 3.09
N GLY A 299 11.79 -0.03 3.90
CA GLY A 299 11.73 0.08 5.36
C GLY A 299 12.13 -1.21 6.07
N ALA A 300 12.01 -1.22 7.39
CA ALA A 300 12.19 -2.43 8.19
C ALA A 300 10.85 -3.17 8.35
N ILE A 301 10.90 -4.50 8.27
CA ILE A 301 9.79 -5.37 8.64
C ILE A 301 10.23 -6.12 9.89
N ASP A 302 9.59 -5.80 11.01
CA ASP A 302 9.79 -6.48 12.28
C ASP A 302 8.77 -7.60 12.46
N TRP A 303 9.20 -8.73 13.02
CA TRP A 303 8.35 -9.83 13.45
C TRP A 303 8.52 -9.96 14.97
N PRO A 304 7.53 -9.51 15.75
CA PRO A 304 7.54 -9.67 17.20
C PRO A 304 7.76 -11.13 17.56
N LYS A 305 8.58 -11.35 18.60
CA LYS A 305 8.85 -12.68 19.15
C LYS A 305 7.66 -13.21 19.93
#